data_AF-A0A974YQP1-F1
#
_entry.id   AF-A0A974YQP1-F1
#
_cell.length_a   1.000
_cell.length_b   1.000
_cell.length_c   1.000
_cell.angle_alpha   90.00
_cell.angle_beta   90.00
_cell.angle_gamma   90.00
#
_symmetry.space_group_name_H-M   'P 1'
#
loop_
_entity.id
_entity.type
_entity.pdbx_description
1 polymer ?
#
loop_
_entity_poly.entity_id
_entity_poly.type
_entity_poly.pdbx_seq_one_letter_code
_entity_poly.pdbx_strand_id
1 'polypeptide(L)'
;MTRDDFNASIRAIHAFFESEEFLEHTVYLVALPRSEDFNKTSLTSRDYGVVYEKGLSLSHYNFILKDLAYFQFSHDSGGDWALAYYPNPRVSGSPDALAEFNELKDALERDEINDEEYSSLISSLNVGNYIPRVRFEYSESQYKRVRHPGAHFHIGMSGDDRWASSRKLSPRSFGMLIAKHYYPDLWWKNSRFSLAEEDQELPGKIETCFDEKLLNSIRGDGVSLVFAAFERQTFHFGALQPNEAG
;
A
#
# COMPACT_ATOMS: atom_id res chain seq x y z
N MET A 1 -11.03 -9.54 11.44
CA MET A 1 -11.11 -8.08 11.61
C MET A 1 -12.53 -7.66 11.32
N THR A 2 -13.17 -6.92 12.23
CA THR A 2 -14.52 -6.42 11.96
C THR A 2 -14.47 -5.29 10.92
N ARG A 3 -15.62 -4.93 10.33
CA ARG A 3 -15.70 -3.81 9.39
C ARG A 3 -15.33 -2.48 10.06
N ASP A 4 -15.68 -2.31 11.33
CA ASP A 4 -15.38 -1.09 12.08
C ASP A 4 -13.89 -0.96 12.38
N ASP A 5 -13.23 -2.05 12.79
CA ASP A 5 -11.77 -2.09 12.96
C ASP A 5 -11.06 -1.78 11.63
N PHE A 6 -11.57 -2.33 10.53
CA PHE A 6 -11.01 -2.10 9.20
C PHE A 6 -11.12 -0.62 8.81
N ASN A 7 -12.30 -0.01 8.98
CA ASN A 7 -12.51 1.41 8.71
C ASN A 7 -11.66 2.31 9.62
N ALA A 8 -11.50 1.95 10.90
CA ALA A 8 -10.62 2.66 11.81
C ALA A 8 -9.16 2.58 11.35
N SER A 9 -8.73 1.42 10.82
CA SER A 9 -7.41 1.23 10.25
C SER A 9 -7.17 2.07 8.97
N ILE A 10 -8.19 2.25 8.12
CA ILE A 10 -8.14 3.17 6.96
C ILE A 10 -7.90 4.61 7.43
N ARG A 11 -8.67 5.06 8.42
CA ARG A 11 -8.49 6.41 8.99
C ARG A 11 -7.11 6.58 9.62
N ALA A 12 -6.58 5.54 10.28
CA ALA A 12 -5.26 5.60 10.90
C ALA A 12 -4.13 5.76 9.87
N ILE A 13 -4.19 5.06 8.72
CA ILE A 13 -3.17 5.24 7.67
C ILE A 13 -3.34 6.55 6.91
N HIS A 14 -4.58 6.98 6.70
CA HIS A 14 -4.86 8.29 6.12
C HIS A 14 -4.26 9.40 6.99
N ALA A 15 -4.54 9.40 8.30
CA ALA A 15 -3.98 10.37 9.24
C ALA A 15 -2.44 10.34 9.31
N PHE A 16 -1.82 9.17 9.11
CA PHE A 16 -0.37 9.05 8.98
C PHE A 16 0.16 9.80 7.75
N PHE A 17 -0.42 9.59 6.57
CA PHE A 17 0.04 10.31 5.37
C PHE A 17 -0.32 11.81 5.42
N GLU A 18 -1.42 12.17 6.08
CA GLU A 18 -1.79 13.56 6.34
C GLU A 18 -0.78 14.25 7.26
N SER A 19 -0.36 13.61 8.36
CA SER A 19 0.61 14.20 9.29
C SER A 19 2.00 14.39 8.69
N GLU A 20 2.35 13.56 7.70
CA GLU A 20 3.60 13.69 6.94
C GLU A 20 3.47 14.61 5.72
N GLU A 21 2.34 15.33 5.59
CA GLU A 21 2.03 16.22 4.47
C GLU A 21 2.22 15.54 3.11
N PHE A 22 1.90 14.25 3.02
CA PHE A 22 2.12 13.41 1.82
C PHE A 22 0.82 12.95 1.15
N LEU A 23 -0.32 13.43 1.66
CA LEU A 23 -1.64 13.21 1.10
C LEU A 23 -1.97 14.29 0.05
N GLU A 24 -2.48 13.87 -1.11
CA GLU A 24 -2.93 14.78 -2.17
C GLU A 24 -4.47 14.95 -2.14
N HIS A 25 -5.20 13.82 -2.12
CA HIS A 25 -6.65 13.85 -2.20
C HIS A 25 -7.29 12.65 -1.47
N THR A 26 -8.49 12.85 -0.93
CA THR A 26 -9.25 11.80 -0.23
C THR A 26 -10.64 11.66 -0.83
N VAL A 27 -11.04 10.43 -1.13
CA VAL A 27 -12.38 10.11 -1.63
C VAL A 27 -13.19 9.38 -0.56
N TYR A 28 -12.63 8.32 0.02
CA TYR A 28 -13.33 7.49 1.00
C TYR A 28 -12.44 7.08 2.18
N LEU A 29 -12.93 7.31 3.40
CA LEU A 29 -12.30 6.88 4.66
C LEU A 29 -12.95 5.62 5.27
N VAL A 30 -13.55 4.81 4.40
CA VAL A 30 -14.21 3.54 4.73
C VAL A 30 -13.89 2.52 3.65
N ALA A 31 -14.07 1.24 3.97
CA ALA A 31 -13.86 0.17 3.01
C ALA A 31 -14.79 0.30 1.81
N LEU A 32 -14.21 0.08 0.64
CA LEU A 32 -14.88 0.12 -0.65
C LEU A 32 -15.63 -1.20 -0.90
N PRO A 33 -16.77 -1.15 -1.62
CA PRO A 33 -17.30 -2.35 -2.25
C PRO A 33 -16.34 -2.82 -3.36
N ARG A 34 -16.50 -4.06 -3.83
CA ARG A 34 -15.79 -4.54 -5.02
C ARG A 34 -16.42 -3.93 -6.27
N SER A 35 -15.63 -3.29 -7.13
CA SER A 35 -16.07 -2.81 -8.44
C SER A 35 -15.88 -3.88 -9.52
N GLU A 36 -16.96 -4.33 -10.15
CA GLU A 36 -16.91 -5.28 -11.26
C GLU A 36 -16.12 -4.74 -12.45
N ASP A 37 -16.37 -3.48 -12.81
CA ASP A 37 -15.69 -2.80 -13.91
C ASP A 37 -14.18 -2.71 -13.69
N PHE A 38 -13.77 -2.30 -12.48
CA PHE A 38 -12.35 -2.22 -12.15
C PHE A 38 -11.71 -3.61 -12.12
N ASN A 39 -12.37 -4.59 -11.49
CA ASN A 39 -11.86 -5.96 -11.39
C ASN A 39 -11.66 -6.58 -12.78
N LYS A 40 -12.61 -6.38 -13.70
CA LYS A 40 -12.50 -6.87 -15.08
C LYS A 40 -11.24 -6.32 -15.75
N THR A 41 -11.00 -5.01 -15.69
CA THR A 41 -9.79 -4.40 -16.27
C THR A 41 -8.52 -4.88 -15.57
N SER A 42 -8.49 -4.90 -14.24
CA SER A 42 -7.33 -5.30 -13.43
C SER A 42 -6.90 -6.76 -13.66
N LEU A 43 -7.84 -7.65 -14.02
CA LEU A 43 -7.59 -9.06 -14.27
C LEU A 43 -7.28 -9.41 -15.73
N THR A 44 -7.65 -8.54 -16.69
CA THR A 44 -7.54 -8.84 -18.12
C THR A 44 -6.50 -7.98 -18.84
N SER A 45 -6.21 -6.79 -18.34
CA SER A 45 -5.19 -5.91 -18.93
C SER A 45 -3.79 -6.41 -18.61
N ARG A 46 -2.91 -6.40 -19.62
CA ARG A 46 -1.46 -6.58 -19.46
C ARG A 46 -0.73 -5.25 -19.33
N ASP A 47 -1.42 -4.15 -19.57
CA ASP A 47 -0.90 -2.81 -19.45
C ASP A 47 -1.27 -2.23 -18.08
N TYR A 48 -0.25 -1.90 -17.28
CA TYR A 48 -0.44 -1.32 -15.97
C TYR A 48 -1.02 0.09 -16.02
N GLY A 49 -0.66 0.90 -17.03
CA GLY A 49 -1.20 2.24 -17.23
C GLY A 49 -2.71 2.21 -17.36
N VAL A 50 -3.24 1.27 -18.16
CA VAL A 50 -4.68 1.04 -18.30
C VAL A 50 -5.36 0.67 -16.97
N VAL A 51 -4.71 -0.15 -16.13
CA VAL A 51 -5.26 -0.51 -14.81
C VAL A 51 -5.28 0.69 -13.88
N TYR A 52 -4.19 1.45 -13.83
CA TYR A 52 -4.05 2.64 -13.00
C TYR A 52 -5.08 3.72 -13.41
N GLU A 53 -5.17 4.05 -14.70
CA GLU A 53 -6.10 5.05 -15.23
C GLU A 53 -7.56 4.63 -15.04
N LYS A 54 -7.87 3.33 -15.15
CA LYS A 54 -9.21 2.83 -14.86
C LYS A 54 -9.59 3.06 -13.40
N GLY A 55 -8.66 2.87 -12.46
CA GLY A 55 -8.88 3.16 -11.05
C GLY A 55 -9.18 4.64 -10.80
N LEU A 56 -8.40 5.53 -11.42
CA LEU A 56 -8.61 6.98 -11.35
C LEU A 56 -9.96 7.41 -11.95
N SER A 57 -10.27 6.96 -13.17
CA SER A 57 -11.50 7.35 -13.89
C SER A 57 -12.80 6.99 -13.16
N LEU A 58 -12.77 5.98 -12.30
CA LEU A 58 -13.91 5.52 -11.51
C LEU A 58 -13.96 6.16 -10.12
N SER A 59 -12.96 6.96 -9.74
CA SER A 59 -12.73 7.42 -8.37
C SER A 59 -12.81 6.30 -7.34
N HIS A 60 -12.41 5.08 -7.73
CA HIS A 60 -12.62 3.86 -6.95
C HIS A 60 -11.39 3.53 -6.10
N TYR A 61 -11.03 4.45 -5.22
CA TYR A 61 -9.88 4.36 -4.31
C TYR A 61 -10.18 5.14 -3.03
N ASN A 62 -9.42 4.90 -1.97
CA ASN A 62 -9.60 5.57 -0.69
C ASN A 62 -9.00 6.98 -0.70
N PHE A 63 -7.72 7.08 -1.05
CA PHE A 63 -6.98 8.34 -1.11
C PHE A 63 -5.77 8.22 -2.04
N ILE A 64 -5.25 9.38 -2.44
CA ILE A 64 -4.11 9.60 -3.34
C ILE A 64 -2.99 10.31 -2.56
N LEU A 65 -1.74 9.94 -2.82
CA LEU A 65 -0.52 10.55 -2.29
C LEU A 65 0.02 11.63 -3.24
N LYS A 66 1.00 12.43 -2.80
CA LYS A 66 1.59 13.52 -3.61
C LYS A 66 2.25 13.09 -4.92
N ASP A 67 2.70 11.83 -5.02
CA ASP A 67 3.19 11.25 -6.28
C ASP A 67 2.07 10.61 -7.11
N LEU A 68 0.81 10.94 -6.82
CA LEU A 68 -0.40 10.41 -7.43
C LEU A 68 -0.58 8.88 -7.29
N ALA A 69 0.20 8.21 -6.46
CA ALA A 69 -0.09 6.83 -6.10
C ALA A 69 -1.37 6.77 -5.27
N TYR A 70 -2.15 5.69 -5.40
CA TYR A 70 -3.41 5.57 -4.67
C TYR A 70 -3.56 4.24 -3.94
N PHE A 71 -4.30 4.30 -2.83
CA PHE A 71 -4.67 3.13 -2.05
C PHE A 71 -6.12 2.73 -2.30
N GLN A 72 -6.37 1.43 -2.38
CA GLN A 72 -7.70 0.86 -2.50
C GLN A 72 -7.85 -0.25 -1.47
N PHE A 73 -8.82 -0.10 -0.57
CA PHE A 73 -9.08 -1.02 0.54
C PHE A 73 -10.52 -1.52 0.46
N SER A 74 -10.67 -2.82 0.28
CA SER A 74 -11.96 -3.49 0.17
C SER A 74 -12.09 -4.53 1.28
N HIS A 75 -13.27 -4.60 1.87
CA HIS A 75 -13.60 -5.54 2.93
C HIS A 75 -14.98 -6.11 2.62
N ASP A 76 -15.15 -7.41 2.78
CA ASP A 76 -16.42 -8.09 2.63
C ASP A 76 -16.98 -8.53 4.00
N SER A 77 -18.30 -8.59 4.08
CA SER A 77 -19.06 -9.10 5.23
C SER A 77 -18.67 -10.52 5.65
N GLY A 78 -18.17 -11.35 4.73
CA GLY A 78 -17.65 -12.69 5.02
C GLY A 78 -16.33 -12.72 5.79
N GLY A 79 -15.73 -11.55 6.07
CA GLY A 79 -14.44 -11.45 6.77
C GLY A 79 -13.23 -11.54 5.84
N ASP A 80 -13.44 -11.55 4.52
CA ASP A 80 -12.40 -11.46 3.51
C ASP A 80 -12.08 -9.99 3.22
N TRP A 81 -10.83 -9.67 2.89
CA TRP A 81 -10.45 -8.31 2.50
C TRP A 81 -9.29 -8.29 1.52
N ALA A 82 -9.19 -7.21 0.75
CA ALA A 82 -8.05 -6.94 -0.09
C ALA A 82 -7.58 -5.49 0.06
N LEU A 83 -6.26 -5.34 0.07
CA LEU A 83 -5.55 -4.09 0.18
C LEU A 83 -4.70 -3.93 -1.07
N ALA A 84 -4.69 -2.75 -1.65
CA ALA A 84 -3.95 -2.51 -2.87
C ALA A 84 -3.33 -1.12 -2.85
N TYR A 85 -2.11 -1.05 -3.36
CA TYR A 85 -1.35 0.15 -3.62
C TYR A 85 -1.00 0.20 -5.10
N TYR A 86 -1.41 1.28 -5.75
CA TYR A 86 -1.23 1.53 -7.17
C TYR A 86 -0.31 2.74 -7.34
N PRO A 87 1.01 2.52 -7.52
CA PRO A 87 1.96 3.60 -7.82
C PRO A 87 1.60 4.28 -9.16
N ASN A 88 1.79 5.58 -9.28
CA ASN A 88 1.63 6.23 -10.58
C ASN A 88 2.73 5.73 -11.54
N PRO A 89 2.39 5.17 -12.71
CA PRO A 89 3.34 4.59 -13.65
C PRO A 89 4.35 5.58 -14.25
N ARG A 90 4.09 6.88 -14.14
CA ARG A 90 4.89 7.97 -14.73
C ARG A 90 5.83 8.61 -13.69
N VAL A 91 5.41 8.75 -12.44
CA VAL A 91 6.16 9.54 -11.44
C VAL A 91 6.58 8.78 -10.17
N SER A 92 5.81 7.77 -9.73
CA SER A 92 6.13 7.07 -8.48
C SER A 92 7.46 6.31 -8.61
N GLY A 93 8.39 6.59 -7.70
CA GLY A 93 9.71 5.97 -7.64
C GLY A 93 10.79 6.62 -8.51
N SER A 94 10.48 7.74 -9.18
CA SER A 94 11.45 8.54 -9.92
C SER A 94 11.45 9.97 -9.38
N PRO A 95 12.48 10.36 -8.58
CA PRO A 95 12.61 11.72 -8.08
C PRO A 95 12.60 12.77 -9.19
N ASP A 96 13.26 12.48 -10.32
CA ASP A 96 13.35 13.38 -11.47
C ASP A 96 11.97 13.57 -12.13
N ALA A 97 11.23 12.48 -12.36
CA ALA A 97 9.89 12.58 -12.97
C ALA A 97 8.87 13.24 -12.02
N LEU A 98 9.02 13.03 -10.71
CA LEU A 98 8.19 13.70 -9.70
C LEU A 98 8.51 15.20 -9.63
N ALA A 99 9.79 15.58 -9.75
CA ALA A 99 10.19 16.99 -9.81
C ALA A 99 9.62 17.66 -11.07
N GLU A 100 9.76 17.04 -12.24
CA GLU A 100 9.17 17.52 -13.51
C GLU A 100 7.65 17.67 -13.40
N PHE A 101 6.96 16.68 -12.81
CA PHE A 101 5.52 16.76 -12.55
C PHE A 101 5.15 17.96 -11.67
N ASN A 102 5.89 18.19 -10.58
CA ASN A 102 5.62 19.30 -9.67
C ASN A 102 5.89 20.65 -10.33
N GLU A 103 6.95 20.78 -11.14
CA GLU A 103 7.24 21.99 -11.90
C GLU A 103 6.08 22.34 -12.86
N LEU A 104 5.52 21.34 -13.55
CA LEU A 104 4.35 21.51 -14.40
C LEU A 104 3.10 21.92 -13.61
N LYS A 105 2.89 21.31 -12.43
CA LYS A 105 1.77 21.66 -11.54
C LYS A 105 1.90 23.10 -11.06
N ASP A 106 3.08 23.50 -10.61
CA ASP A 106 3.32 24.87 -10.14
C ASP A 106 3.18 25.89 -11.28
N ALA A 107 3.56 25.54 -12.52
CA ALA A 107 3.36 26.40 -13.69
C ALA A 107 1.87 26.59 -14.01
N LEU A 108 1.05 25.55 -13.88
CA LEU A 108 -0.41 25.65 -13.99
C LEU A 108 -0.99 26.54 -12.90
N GLU A 109 -0.55 26.37 -11.64
CA GLU A 109 -1.00 27.19 -10.51
C GLU A 109 -0.61 28.67 -10.63
N ARG A 110 0.47 28.97 -11.36
CA ARG A 110 0.92 30.34 -11.69
C ARG A 110 0.29 30.90 -12.98
N ASP A 111 -0.66 30.20 -13.58
CA ASP A 111 -1.27 30.55 -14.88
C ASP A 111 -0.24 30.71 -16.03
N GLU A 112 0.93 30.06 -15.93
CA GLU A 112 1.98 30.08 -16.98
C GLU A 112 1.65 29.15 -18.14
N ILE A 113 0.89 28.09 -17.86
CA ILE A 113 0.31 27.16 -18.81
C ILE A 113 -1.18 26.97 -18.48
N ASN A 114 -1.98 26.57 -19.47
CA ASN A 114 -3.39 26.24 -19.26
C ASN A 114 -3.64 24.73 -19.05
N ASP A 115 -4.87 24.37 -18.72
CA ASP A 115 -5.27 22.97 -18.46
C ASP A 115 -5.00 22.01 -19.64
N GLU A 116 -5.16 22.47 -20.89
CA GLU A 116 -4.91 21.66 -22.09
C GLU A 116 -3.41 21.39 -22.27
N GLU A 117 -2.59 22.43 -22.08
CA GLU A 117 -1.13 22.33 -22.12
C GLU A 117 -0.62 21.42 -21.00
N TYR A 118 -1.09 21.61 -19.77
CA TYR A 118 -0.74 20.76 -18.63
C TYR A 118 -1.10 19.29 -18.90
N SER A 119 -2.33 19.01 -19.35
CA SER A 119 -2.77 17.65 -19.67
C SER A 119 -1.91 17.00 -20.75
N SER A 120 -1.55 17.75 -21.79
CA SER A 120 -0.67 17.29 -22.86
C SER A 120 0.72 16.94 -22.33
N LEU A 121 1.33 17.83 -21.54
CA LEU A 121 2.67 17.65 -20.97
C LEU A 121 2.72 16.46 -20.00
N ILE A 122 1.75 16.34 -19.08
CA ILE A 122 1.63 15.20 -18.18
C ILE A 122 1.46 13.88 -18.93
N SER A 123 0.67 13.87 -20.01
CA SER A 123 0.48 12.67 -20.83
C SER A 123 1.75 12.23 -21.57
N SER A 124 2.66 13.18 -21.82
CA SER A 124 3.95 12.95 -22.48
C SER A 124 5.04 12.43 -21.55
N LEU A 125 4.85 12.50 -20.23
CA LEU A 125 5.77 11.91 -19.26
C LEU A 125 5.92 10.41 -19.52
N ASN A 126 7.17 9.95 -19.57
CA ASN A 126 7.48 8.57 -19.89
C ASN A 126 6.92 7.61 -18.83
N VAL A 127 6.29 6.53 -19.30
CA VAL A 127 5.88 5.42 -18.43
C VAL A 127 7.12 4.62 -18.04
N GLY A 128 7.55 4.77 -16.79
CA GLY A 128 8.77 4.14 -16.28
C GLY A 128 8.54 2.88 -15.45
N ASN A 129 7.33 2.69 -14.88
CA ASN A 129 6.98 1.54 -14.03
C ASN A 129 8.05 1.22 -12.95
N TYR A 130 8.57 2.24 -12.27
CA TYR A 130 9.69 2.12 -11.33
C TYR A 130 9.35 1.31 -10.08
N ILE A 131 8.09 1.38 -9.62
CA ILE A 131 7.58 0.67 -8.45
C ILE A 131 6.50 -0.32 -8.91
N PRO A 132 6.54 -1.59 -8.48
CA PRO A 132 5.48 -2.53 -8.80
C PRO A 132 4.21 -2.21 -8.01
N ARG A 133 3.05 -2.40 -8.64
CA ARG A 133 1.77 -2.49 -7.90
C ARG A 133 1.87 -3.56 -6.83
N VAL A 134 1.37 -3.28 -5.63
CA VAL A 134 1.33 -4.28 -4.55
C VAL A 134 -0.11 -4.51 -4.11
N ARG A 135 -0.50 -5.77 -4.00
CA ARG A 135 -1.78 -6.18 -3.43
C ARG A 135 -1.55 -7.18 -2.32
N PHE A 136 -2.40 -7.13 -1.30
CA PHE A 136 -2.52 -8.12 -0.26
C PHE A 136 -3.96 -8.61 -0.20
N GLU A 137 -4.15 -9.93 -0.12
CA GLU A 137 -5.47 -10.54 0.03
C GLU A 137 -5.52 -11.46 1.23
N TYR A 138 -6.65 -11.43 1.92
CA TYR A 138 -7.00 -12.36 2.98
C TYR A 138 -8.34 -13.01 2.68
N SER A 139 -8.35 -14.34 2.59
CA SER A 139 -9.56 -15.14 2.49
C SER A 139 -9.32 -16.55 3.02
N GLU A 140 -9.97 -16.89 4.14
CA GLU A 140 -9.88 -18.24 4.70
C GLU A 140 -10.63 -19.26 3.83
N SER A 141 -11.77 -18.82 3.26
CA SER A 141 -12.66 -19.67 2.47
C SER A 141 -12.02 -20.15 1.15
N GLN A 142 -11.10 -19.35 0.59
CA GLN A 142 -10.40 -19.67 -0.64
C GLN A 142 -9.14 -20.50 -0.45
N TYR A 143 -8.76 -20.80 0.80
CA TYR A 143 -7.52 -21.51 1.07
C TYR A 143 -7.49 -22.88 0.41
N LYS A 144 -6.41 -23.10 -0.36
CA LYS A 144 -6.08 -24.38 -0.97
C LYS A 144 -4.60 -24.59 -0.78
N ARG A 145 -4.24 -25.65 -0.06
CA ARG A 145 -2.85 -26.03 0.20
C ARG A 145 -2.00 -25.92 -1.08
N VAL A 146 -0.89 -25.21 -1.00
CA VAL A 146 0.07 -24.84 -2.06
C VAL A 146 -0.50 -23.91 -3.15
N ARG A 147 -1.79 -24.03 -3.50
CA ARG A 147 -2.38 -23.35 -4.66
C ARG A 147 -2.88 -21.94 -4.34
N HIS A 148 -3.39 -21.72 -3.13
CA HIS A 148 -4.02 -20.47 -2.72
C HIS A 148 -3.85 -20.28 -1.21
N PRO A 149 -2.81 -19.56 -0.75
CA PRO A 149 -2.64 -19.26 0.66
C PRO A 149 -3.80 -18.40 1.18
N GLY A 150 -4.19 -18.57 2.45
CA GLY A 150 -5.28 -17.78 3.03
C GLY A 150 -4.93 -16.30 3.23
N ALA A 151 -3.64 -15.97 3.28
CA ALA A 151 -3.11 -14.61 3.29
C ALA A 151 -1.91 -14.54 2.35
N HIS A 152 -1.91 -13.63 1.38
CA HIS A 152 -0.83 -13.55 0.41
C HIS A 152 -0.72 -12.18 -0.26
N PHE A 153 0.45 -11.91 -0.82
CA PHE A 153 0.72 -10.76 -1.67
C PHE A 153 0.73 -11.15 -3.15
N HIS A 154 0.32 -10.19 -3.98
CA HIS A 154 0.69 -10.09 -5.39
C HIS A 154 1.61 -8.88 -5.56
N ILE A 155 2.72 -9.05 -6.25
CA ILE A 155 3.71 -8.00 -6.52
C ILE A 155 3.89 -7.87 -8.03
N GLY A 156 3.46 -6.73 -8.55
CA GLY A 156 3.42 -6.42 -9.97
C GLY A 156 2.10 -6.81 -10.63
N MET A 157 2.21 -7.20 -11.91
CA MET A 157 1.07 -7.45 -12.81
C MET A 157 0.79 -8.93 -13.05
N SER A 158 1.61 -9.83 -12.52
CA SER A 158 1.30 -11.25 -12.54
C SER A 158 0.04 -11.50 -11.70
N GLY A 159 -0.81 -12.43 -12.14
CA GLY A 159 -2.03 -12.83 -11.41
C GLY A 159 -1.85 -14.11 -10.61
N ASP A 160 -0.78 -14.86 -10.89
CA ASP A 160 -0.52 -16.17 -10.32
C ASP A 160 0.56 -16.16 -9.22
N ASP A 161 1.28 -15.05 -9.08
CA ASP A 161 2.25 -14.87 -8.00
C ASP A 161 1.49 -14.69 -6.68
N ARG A 162 1.56 -15.70 -5.81
CA ARG A 162 0.95 -15.65 -4.47
C ARG A 162 2.04 -15.84 -3.44
N TRP A 163 2.60 -14.74 -2.97
CA TRP A 163 3.61 -14.76 -1.93
C TRP A 163 2.92 -14.89 -0.57
N ALA A 164 2.92 -16.09 -0.03
CA ALA A 164 2.22 -16.40 1.21
C ALA A 164 2.71 -15.52 2.38
N SER A 165 1.80 -15.14 3.27
CA SER A 165 2.07 -14.34 4.47
C SER A 165 1.53 -15.02 5.71
N SER A 166 2.35 -15.18 6.75
CA SER A 166 1.90 -15.66 8.07
C SER A 166 1.19 -14.58 8.90
N ARG A 167 1.12 -13.35 8.39
CA ARG A 167 0.46 -12.22 9.03
C ARG A 167 -0.81 -11.84 8.32
N LYS A 168 -1.82 -11.48 9.11
CA LYS A 168 -2.94 -10.66 8.65
C LYS A 168 -2.42 -9.23 8.55
N LEU A 169 -2.88 -8.49 7.55
CA LEU A 169 -2.54 -7.07 7.42
C LEU A 169 -3.82 -6.26 7.39
N SER A 170 -3.88 -5.23 8.23
CA SER A 170 -4.86 -4.16 8.15
C SER A 170 -4.42 -3.09 7.15
N PRO A 171 -5.33 -2.21 6.71
CA PRO A 171 -4.98 -1.02 5.91
C PRO A 171 -3.80 -0.22 6.48
N ARG A 172 -3.74 -0.07 7.81
CA ARG A 172 -2.63 0.56 8.54
C ARG A 172 -1.31 -0.14 8.34
N SER A 173 -1.22 -1.42 8.69
CA SER A 173 0.04 -2.16 8.55
C SER A 173 0.49 -2.23 7.10
N PHE A 174 -0.44 -2.45 6.17
CA PHE A 174 -0.14 -2.47 4.74
C PHE A 174 0.38 -1.11 4.24
N GLY A 175 -0.31 -0.01 4.53
CA GLY A 175 0.14 1.30 4.07
C GLY A 175 1.44 1.75 4.73
N MET A 176 1.68 1.40 6.00
CA MET A 176 2.97 1.66 6.64
C MET A 176 4.10 0.81 6.05
N LEU A 177 3.83 -0.43 5.62
CA LEU A 177 4.80 -1.24 4.87
C LEU A 177 5.13 -0.59 3.53
N ILE A 178 4.12 -0.10 2.79
CA ILE A 178 4.33 0.66 1.55
C ILE A 178 5.18 1.90 1.84
N ALA A 179 4.86 2.67 2.88
CA ALA A 179 5.63 3.84 3.28
C ALA A 179 7.10 3.51 3.55
N LYS A 180 7.36 2.46 4.32
CA LYS A 180 8.72 2.02 4.64
C LYS A 180 9.52 1.58 3.41
N HIS A 181 8.89 0.86 2.49
CA HIS A 181 9.60 0.23 1.37
C HIS A 181 9.73 1.11 0.13
N TYR A 182 8.77 2.00 -0.11
CA TYR A 182 8.70 2.80 -1.34
C TYR A 182 8.91 4.30 -1.11
N TYR A 183 8.83 4.77 0.14
CA TYR A 183 9.09 6.16 0.50
C TYR A 183 10.14 6.26 1.62
N PRO A 184 11.38 5.75 1.39
CA PRO A 184 12.41 5.68 2.43
C PRO A 184 12.77 7.07 3.00
N ASP A 185 12.75 8.13 2.19
CA ASP A 185 13.04 9.49 2.66
C ASP A 185 11.95 10.04 3.60
N LEU A 186 10.68 9.69 3.35
CA LEU A 186 9.58 9.98 4.26
C LEU A 186 9.75 9.17 5.56
N TRP A 187 10.07 7.88 5.43
CA TRP A 187 10.22 6.99 6.58
C TRP A 187 11.41 7.37 7.47
N TRP A 188 12.56 7.67 6.87
CA TRP A 188 13.84 7.87 7.53
C TRP A 188 13.77 8.98 8.59
N LYS A 189 13.03 10.06 8.32
CA LYS A 189 12.84 11.20 9.24
C LYS A 189 12.38 10.80 10.64
N ASN A 190 11.60 9.73 10.74
CA ASN A 190 11.01 9.23 11.98
C ASN A 190 11.37 7.75 12.24
N SER A 191 12.42 7.24 11.57
CA SER A 191 12.95 5.92 11.86
C SER A 191 13.84 5.97 13.10
N ARG A 192 13.80 4.95 13.96
CA ARG A 192 14.78 4.90 15.06
C ARG A 192 16.22 4.79 14.55
N PHE A 193 16.39 4.21 13.37
CA PHE A 193 17.70 3.99 12.75
C PHE A 193 18.30 5.26 12.13
N SER A 194 17.57 6.38 12.12
CA SER A 194 18.14 7.69 11.78
C SER A 194 18.85 8.35 12.96
N LEU A 195 18.80 7.76 14.15
CA LEU A 195 19.45 8.23 15.37
C LEU A 195 20.80 7.53 15.58
N ALA A 196 21.64 8.13 16.44
CA ALA A 196 22.84 7.46 16.95
C ALA A 196 22.47 6.16 17.69
N GLU A 197 23.35 5.16 17.68
CA GLU A 197 23.07 3.82 18.21
C GLU A 197 22.64 3.85 19.69
N GLU A 198 23.28 4.69 20.50
CA GLU A 198 22.91 4.89 21.91
C GLU A 198 21.50 5.47 22.13
N ASP A 199 20.94 6.17 21.13
CA ASP A 199 19.65 6.85 21.22
C ASP A 199 18.49 6.01 20.66
N GLN A 200 18.77 4.95 19.90
CA GLN A 200 17.75 4.18 19.18
C GLN A 200 16.74 3.50 20.12
N GLU A 201 17.18 3.19 21.35
CA GLU A 201 16.39 2.45 22.34
C GLU A 201 15.88 3.34 23.50
N LEU A 202 16.00 4.67 23.39
CA LEU A 202 15.46 5.58 24.41
C LEU A 202 13.91 5.55 24.40
N PRO A 203 13.23 5.37 25.55
CA PRO A 203 11.77 5.20 25.60
C PRO A 203 10.96 6.27 24.85
N GLY A 204 11.29 7.56 25.02
CA GLY A 204 10.60 8.65 24.34
C GLY A 204 10.82 8.70 22.82
N LYS A 205 11.87 8.05 22.31
CA LYS A 205 12.17 7.93 20.87
C LYS A 205 11.52 6.70 20.27
N ILE A 206 11.57 5.56 20.96
CA ILE A 206 10.92 4.32 20.53
C ILE A 206 9.41 4.53 20.32
N GLU A 207 8.71 5.12 21.31
CA GLU A 207 7.25 5.24 21.30
C GLU A 207 6.72 6.05 20.11
N THR A 208 7.53 6.99 19.61
CA THR A 208 7.13 7.93 18.57
C THR A 208 7.61 7.53 17.17
N CYS A 209 8.63 6.66 17.07
CA CYS A 209 9.21 6.26 15.79
C CYS A 209 8.26 5.38 14.94
N PHE A 210 8.44 5.41 13.62
CA PHE A 210 7.61 4.65 12.69
C PHE A 210 7.86 3.15 12.74
N ASP A 211 9.09 2.73 13.05
CA ASP A 211 9.44 1.31 13.18
C ASP A 211 8.63 0.62 14.29
N GLU A 212 8.50 1.26 15.46
CA GLU A 212 7.71 0.73 16.57
C GLU A 212 6.22 0.73 16.27
N LYS A 213 5.72 1.83 15.68
CA LYS A 213 4.30 1.94 15.30
C LYS A 213 3.90 0.86 14.29
N LEU A 214 4.75 0.57 13.31
CA LEU A 214 4.54 -0.51 12.34
C LEU A 214 4.56 -1.88 13.02
N LEU A 215 5.55 -2.12 13.87
CA LEU A 215 5.68 -3.40 14.58
C LEU A 215 4.45 -3.67 15.45
N ASN A 216 3.97 -2.67 16.19
CA ASN A 216 2.78 -2.78 17.01
C ASN A 216 1.50 -2.95 16.18
N SER A 217 1.41 -2.28 15.03
CA SER A 217 0.30 -2.49 14.07
C SER A 217 0.28 -3.93 13.55
N ILE A 218 1.40 -4.47 13.08
CA ILE A 218 1.51 -5.85 12.58
C ILE A 218 1.20 -6.87 13.69
N ARG A 219 1.67 -6.63 14.93
CA ARG A 219 1.36 -7.48 16.08
C ARG A 219 -0.15 -7.46 16.39
N GLY A 220 -0.77 -6.28 16.36
CA GLY A 220 -2.20 -6.10 16.60
C GLY A 220 -3.10 -6.75 15.54
N ASP A 221 -2.67 -6.79 14.28
CA ASP A 221 -3.42 -7.45 13.20
C ASP A 221 -3.53 -8.98 13.39
N GLY A 222 -2.54 -9.57 14.08
CA GLY A 222 -2.47 -10.99 14.38
C GLY A 222 -1.88 -11.84 13.24
N VAL A 223 -1.99 -13.16 13.42
CA VAL A 223 -1.39 -14.16 12.52
C VAL A 223 -2.45 -14.82 11.62
N SER A 224 -2.05 -15.18 10.41
CA SER A 224 -2.80 -16.09 9.55
C SER A 224 -2.42 -17.53 9.90
N LEU A 225 -3.35 -18.28 10.48
CA LEU A 225 -3.15 -19.70 10.80
C LEU A 225 -3.41 -20.63 9.61
N VAL A 226 -3.76 -20.04 8.47
CA VAL A 226 -4.24 -20.70 7.25
C VAL A 226 -3.06 -21.20 6.42
N PHE A 227 -2.33 -22.14 7.03
CA PHE A 227 -1.16 -22.82 6.50
C PHE A 227 -1.18 -24.28 6.95
N ALA A 228 -0.84 -25.20 6.05
CA ALA A 228 -0.46 -26.55 6.41
C ALA A 228 0.87 -26.55 7.18
N ALA A 229 1.10 -27.57 8.00
CA ALA A 229 2.32 -27.70 8.80
C ALA A 229 3.61 -27.61 7.96
N PHE A 230 3.59 -28.11 6.73
CA PHE A 230 4.69 -27.97 5.78
C PHE A 230 4.89 -26.52 5.31
N GLU A 231 3.82 -25.82 4.92
CA GLU A 231 3.92 -24.44 4.40
C GLU A 231 4.46 -23.47 5.46
N ARG A 232 4.18 -23.72 6.75
CA ARG A 232 4.76 -22.95 7.87
C ARG A 232 6.28 -23.07 7.97
N GLN A 233 6.88 -24.11 7.40
CA GLN A 233 8.33 -24.33 7.38
C GLN A 233 8.98 -23.80 6.10
N THR A 234 8.18 -23.39 5.12
CA THR A 234 8.66 -22.82 3.85
C THR A 234 8.82 -21.31 3.92
N PHE A 235 9.35 -20.70 2.87
CA PHE A 235 9.47 -19.25 2.74
C PHE A 235 8.08 -18.58 2.67
N HIS A 236 7.85 -17.60 3.54
CA HIS A 236 6.66 -16.77 3.58
C HIS A 236 6.99 -15.43 4.23
N PHE A 237 6.19 -14.40 3.95
CA PHE A 237 6.33 -13.11 4.61
C PHE A 237 5.82 -13.18 6.04
N GLY A 238 6.65 -12.72 6.97
CA GLY A 238 6.36 -12.72 8.40
C GLY A 238 7.09 -13.86 9.13
N ALA A 239 7.93 -13.49 10.10
CA ALA A 239 8.53 -14.47 11.00
C ALA A 239 7.45 -15.03 11.93
N LEU A 240 7.40 -16.36 12.05
CA LEU A 240 6.96 -16.99 13.28
C LEU A 240 7.84 -16.39 14.38
N GLN A 241 7.27 -15.88 15.47
CA GLN A 241 8.09 -15.82 16.68
C GLN A 241 8.51 -17.28 16.92
N PRO A 242 9.80 -17.55 17.20
CA PRO A 242 10.17 -18.84 17.74
C PRO A 242 9.19 -19.11 18.87
N ASN A 243 8.59 -20.29 18.91
CA ASN A 243 8.00 -20.75 20.16
C ASN A 243 9.09 -20.52 21.20
N GLU A 244 8.81 -19.75 22.25
CA GLU A 244 9.55 -19.93 23.50
C GLU A 244 9.31 -21.39 23.87
N ALA A 245 10.28 -22.22 23.50
CA ALA A 245 10.23 -23.64 23.71
C ALA A 245 10.55 -23.87 25.19
N GLY A 246 9.50 -24.17 25.97
CA GLY A 246 9.61 -24.83 27.27
C GLY A 246 9.78 -23.89 28.45
#